data_AF-A0A7V9SFI9-F1
#
_entry.id   AF-A0A7V9SFI9-F1
#
_cell.length_a   1.000
_cell.length_b   1.000
_cell.length_c   1.000
_cell.angle_alpha   90.00
_cell.angle_beta   90.00
_cell.angle_gamma   90.00
#
_symmetry.space_group_name_H-M   'P 1'
#
loop_
_entity.id
_entity.type
_entity.pdbx_description
1 polymer ?
#
loop_
_entity_poly.entity_id
_entity_poly.type
_entity_poly.pdbx_seq_one_letter_code
_entity_poly.pdbx_strand_id
1 'polypeptide(L)'
;MRWTTDQILRQVIPDEVPVEYTVDNGEVVITAVAAPPEVVGKSGVSLDADGLRRVVAVSRFGVPRVPDKKLTIQEGDILHVAVLRGDAPDLVEHLKKTGTPE
;
A
#
# COMPACT_ATOMS: atom_id res chain seq x y z
N MET A 1 -11.79 20.37 1.83
CA MET A 1 -11.27 20.53 0.45
C MET A 1 -9.73 20.55 0.46
N ARG A 2 -9.05 19.44 0.81
CA ARG A 2 -7.57 19.33 0.74
C ARG A 2 -7.10 18.21 -0.20
N TRP A 3 -8.04 17.39 -0.66
CA TRP A 3 -7.78 16.20 -1.49
C TRP A 3 -7.55 16.51 -2.97
N THR A 4 -8.01 17.66 -3.48
CA THR A 4 -7.88 17.99 -4.91
C THR A 4 -6.53 18.63 -5.24
N THR A 5 -5.88 19.28 -4.27
CA THR A 5 -4.61 19.98 -4.51
C THR A 5 -3.45 19.00 -4.64
N ASP A 6 -3.40 17.94 -3.82
CA ASP A 6 -2.36 16.91 -3.90
C ASP A 6 -2.45 16.04 -5.17
N GLN A 7 -3.60 16.02 -5.86
CA GLN A 7 -3.73 15.24 -7.10
C GLN A 7 -2.97 15.87 -8.28
N ILE A 8 -2.73 17.19 -8.27
CA ILE A 8 -2.10 17.92 -9.39
C ILE A 8 -0.56 17.90 -9.32
N LEU A 9 0.03 17.65 -8.15
CA LEU A 9 1.50 17.55 -7.97
C LEU A 9 2.09 16.17 -8.33
N ARG A 10 1.26 15.19 -8.74
CA ARG A 10 1.65 13.78 -8.95
C ARG A 10 2.37 13.47 -10.27
N GLN A 11 2.77 14.48 -11.05
CA GLN A 11 3.15 14.29 -12.45
C GLN A 11 4.56 14.81 -12.78
N VAL A 12 5.57 14.50 -11.96
CA VAL A 12 6.97 14.90 -12.26
C VAL A 12 8.01 13.78 -12.11
N ILE A 13 7.73 12.62 -11.49
CA ILE A 13 8.69 11.49 -11.45
C ILE A 13 7.94 10.17 -11.71
N PRO A 14 8.09 9.56 -12.90
CA PRO A 14 7.25 8.44 -13.35
C PRO A 14 7.53 7.08 -12.70
N ASP A 15 8.62 6.92 -11.93
CA ASP A 15 9.03 5.61 -11.37
C ASP A 15 8.89 5.50 -9.84
N GLU A 16 8.36 6.51 -9.15
CA GLU A 16 8.21 6.46 -7.69
C GLU A 16 6.79 6.04 -7.29
N VAL A 17 6.69 4.99 -6.47
CA VAL A 17 5.44 4.62 -5.82
C VAL A 17 4.98 5.84 -5.02
N PRO A 18 3.79 6.42 -5.32
CA PRO A 18 3.42 7.72 -4.82
C PRO A 18 3.32 7.72 -3.29
N VAL A 19 4.11 8.58 -2.64
CA VAL A 19 4.08 8.76 -1.19
C VAL A 19 2.90 9.65 -0.82
N GLU A 20 1.99 9.14 0.01
CA GLU A 20 0.86 9.87 0.57
C GLU A 20 1.22 10.63 1.84
N TYR A 21 2.15 10.06 2.63
CA TYR A 21 2.59 10.66 3.88
C TYR A 21 4.02 10.22 4.24
N THR A 22 4.80 11.16 4.79
CA THR A 22 6.16 10.92 5.27
C THR A 22 6.15 10.98 6.80
N VAL A 23 6.63 9.93 7.46
CA VAL A 23 6.67 9.86 8.93
C VAL A 23 7.98 10.49 9.43
N ASP A 24 7.88 11.51 10.28
CA ASP A 24 9.01 12.17 10.96
C ASP A 24 10.20 12.50 10.02
N ASN A 25 11.36 11.87 10.21
CA ASN A 25 12.58 12.08 9.42
C ASN A 25 12.51 11.47 8.00
N GLY A 26 11.44 10.76 7.67
CA GLY A 26 11.16 10.17 6.37
C GLY A 26 11.76 8.80 6.12
N GLU A 27 12.26 8.10 7.14
CA GLU A 27 12.66 6.70 7.00
C GLU A 27 11.48 5.78 6.70
N VAL A 28 10.29 6.12 7.22
CA VAL A 28 9.03 5.43 6.92
C VAL A 28 8.13 6.35 6.11
N VAL A 29 7.54 5.79 5.05
CA VAL A 29 6.54 6.45 4.20
C VAL A 29 5.27 5.63 4.16
N ILE A 30 4.13 6.29 3.97
CA ILE A 30 2.87 5.65 3.63
C ILE A 30 2.64 5.88 2.14
N THR A 31 2.38 4.81 1.42
CA THR A 31 2.12 4.82 -0.01
C THR A 31 0.84 4.07 -0.35
N ALA A 32 0.22 4.41 -1.48
CA ALA A 32 -0.94 3.72 -1.99
C ALA A 32 -0.59 2.94 -3.26
N VAL A 33 -0.90 1.65 -3.25
CA VAL A 33 -0.71 0.74 -4.39
C VAL A 33 -2.00 -0.02 -4.68
N ALA A 34 -2.27 -0.27 -5.95
CA ALA A 34 -3.33 -1.21 -6.33
C ALA A 34 -2.97 -2.60 -5.82
N ALA A 35 -3.93 -3.32 -5.25
CA ALA A 35 -3.73 -4.69 -4.80
C ALA A 35 -3.31 -5.59 -5.98
N PRO A 36 -2.14 -6.24 -5.92
CA PRO A 36 -1.75 -7.20 -6.95
C PRO A 36 -2.74 -8.39 -7.01
N PRO A 37 -3.04 -8.95 -8.18
CA PRO A 37 -3.94 -10.10 -8.30
C PRO A 37 -3.53 -11.30 -7.43
N GLU A 38 -2.23 -11.48 -7.20
CA GLU A 38 -1.64 -12.58 -6.43
C GLU A 38 -2.03 -12.56 -4.95
N VAL A 39 -2.39 -11.39 -4.41
CA VAL A 39 -2.79 -11.24 -3.01
C VAL A 39 -4.30 -11.24 -2.82
N VAL A 40 -5.09 -11.29 -3.89
CA VAL A 40 -6.56 -11.38 -3.82
C VAL A 40 -6.95 -12.67 -3.08
N GLY A 41 -7.92 -12.56 -2.18
CA GLY A 41 -8.34 -13.67 -1.32
C GLY A 41 -7.50 -13.84 -0.04
N LYS A 42 -6.36 -13.15 0.08
CA LYS A 42 -5.56 -13.14 1.32
C LYS A 42 -6.11 -12.13 2.33
N SER A 43 -5.76 -12.32 3.59
CA SER A 43 -6.10 -11.34 4.64
C SER A 43 -5.21 -10.10 4.48
N GLY A 44 -5.76 -8.91 4.71
CA GLY A 44 -4.96 -7.68 4.66
C GLY A 44 -3.78 -7.72 5.62
N VAL A 45 -3.97 -8.27 6.82
CA VAL A 45 -2.89 -8.39 7.82
C VAL A 45 -1.86 -9.47 7.48
N SER A 46 -2.14 -10.41 6.57
CA SER A 46 -1.14 -11.40 6.14
C SER A 46 -0.15 -10.84 5.12
N LEU A 47 -0.34 -9.61 4.66
CA LEU A 47 0.58 -8.93 3.75
C LEU A 47 1.67 -8.14 4.48
N ASP A 48 1.55 -7.99 5.80
CA ASP A 48 2.56 -7.38 6.66
C ASP A 48 3.88 -8.17 6.61
N ALA A 49 5.00 -7.46 6.74
CA ALA A 49 6.30 -8.06 6.97
C ALA A 49 6.99 -7.30 8.11
N ASP A 50 7.31 -8.02 9.19
CA ASP A 50 7.85 -7.44 10.41
C ASP A 50 9.10 -6.60 10.14
N GLY A 51 9.08 -5.36 10.62
CA GLY A 51 10.17 -4.40 10.44
C GLY A 51 10.27 -3.76 9.04
N LEU A 52 9.51 -4.22 8.05
CA LEU A 52 9.62 -3.74 6.66
C LEU A 52 8.39 -2.99 6.19
N ARG A 53 7.20 -3.55 6.41
CA ARG A 53 5.94 -2.95 5.95
C ARG A 53 4.72 -3.38 6.77
N ARG A 54 3.71 -2.52 6.76
CA ARG A 54 2.39 -2.79 7.34
C ARG A 54 1.27 -2.20 6.49
N VAL A 55 0.25 -2.99 6.19
CA VAL A 55 -0.98 -2.48 5.58
C VAL A 55 -1.76 -1.70 6.64
N VAL A 56 -1.86 -0.38 6.47
CA VAL A 56 -2.53 0.50 7.42
C VAL A 56 -4.00 0.73 7.08
N ALA A 57 -4.34 0.67 5.80
CA ALA A 57 -5.73 0.74 5.33
C ALA A 57 -5.91 0.00 4.01
N VAL A 58 -7.12 -0.49 3.77
CA VAL A 58 -7.58 -1.02 2.49
C VAL A 58 -8.78 -0.21 2.05
N SER A 59 -8.66 0.46 0.91
CA SER A 59 -9.72 1.27 0.32
C SER A 59 -10.42 0.50 -0.79
N ARG A 60 -11.73 0.29 -0.64
CA ARG A 60 -12.59 -0.33 -1.64
C ARG A 60 -13.66 0.64 -2.09
N PHE A 61 -13.70 0.95 -3.39
CA PHE A 61 -14.62 1.95 -3.97
C PHE A 61 -14.55 3.30 -3.22
N GLY A 62 -13.33 3.73 -2.85
CA GLY A 62 -13.11 4.98 -2.11
C GLY A 62 -13.46 4.93 -0.62
N VAL A 63 -13.85 3.77 -0.08
CA VAL A 63 -14.16 3.59 1.35
C VAL A 63 -13.01 2.87 2.06
N PRO A 64 -12.21 3.58 2.88
CA PRO A 64 -11.10 2.99 3.62
C PRO A 64 -11.58 2.14 4.79
N ARG A 65 -10.84 1.07 5.09
CA ARG A 65 -11.03 0.18 6.24
C ARG A 65 -9.67 -0.15 6.83
N VAL A 66 -9.57 -0.18 8.15
CA VAL A 66 -8.38 -0.71 8.82
C VAL A 66 -8.43 -2.25 8.72
N PRO A 67 -7.38 -2.91 8.22
CA PRO A 67 -7.40 -4.36 8.05
C PRO A 67 -7.40 -5.07 9.41
N ASP A 68 -8.25 -6.08 9.52
CA ASP A 68 -8.22 -7.09 10.57
C ASP A 68 -8.01 -8.48 9.95
N LYS A 69 -8.02 -9.54 10.77
CA LYS A 69 -7.86 -10.92 10.28
C LYS A 69 -9.01 -11.39 9.37
N LYS A 70 -10.15 -10.71 9.39
CA LYS A 70 -11.35 -11.07 8.60
C LYS A 70 -11.43 -10.27 7.30
N LEU A 71 -10.71 -9.16 7.19
CA LEU A 71 -10.66 -8.36 5.99
C LEU A 71 -9.85 -9.10 4.92
N THR A 72 -10.55 -9.55 3.89
CA THR A 72 -9.97 -10.17 2.70
C THR A 72 -9.77 -9.15 1.60
N ILE A 73 -8.59 -9.17 0.99
CA ILE A 73 -8.24 -8.36 -0.17
C ILE A 73 -9.04 -8.82 -1.39
N GLN A 74 -9.55 -7.86 -2.15
CA GLN A 74 -10.32 -8.08 -3.38
C GLN A 74 -9.69 -7.34 -4.55
N GLU A 75 -10.08 -7.77 -5.75
CA GLU A 75 -9.74 -7.06 -6.98
C GLU A 75 -10.24 -5.61 -6.93
N GLY A 76 -9.38 -4.68 -7.34
CA GLY A 76 -9.68 -3.25 -7.32
C GLY A 76 -9.51 -2.57 -5.96
N ASP A 77 -9.10 -3.30 -4.91
CA ASP A 77 -8.70 -2.68 -3.65
C ASP A 77 -7.42 -1.84 -3.83
N ILE A 78 -7.35 -0.73 -3.10
CA ILE A 78 -6.12 0.06 -2.91
C ILE A 78 -5.56 -0.23 -1.53
N LEU A 79 -4.31 -0.66 -1.48
CA LEU A 79 -3.58 -0.92 -0.24
C LEU A 79 -2.80 0.34 0.13
N HIS A 80 -3.08 0.89 1.31
CA HIS A 80 -2.28 1.92 1.92
C HIS A 80 -1.27 1.23 2.85
N VAL A 81 0.02 1.38 2.55
CA VAL A 81 1.08 0.61 3.18
C VAL A 81 2.09 1.57 3.79
N ALA A 82 2.33 1.44 5.10
CA ALA A 82 3.51 1.99 5.73
C ALA A 82 4.70 1.09 5.39
N VAL A 83 5.78 1.66 4.87
CA VAL A 83 6.95 0.92 4.38
C VAL A 83 8.22 1.73 4.63
N LEU A 84 9.35 1.06 4.82
CA LEU A 84 10.65 1.73 4.80
C LEU A 84 10.88 2.40 3.45
N ARG A 85 11.40 3.62 3.44
CA ARG A 85 11.59 4.39 2.22
C ARG A 85 12.48 3.67 1.20
N GLY A 86 13.49 2.95 1.67
CA GLY A 86 14.37 2.14 0.84
C GLY A 86 13.68 0.97 0.14
N ASP A 87 12.60 0.43 0.72
CA ASP A 87 11.85 -0.71 0.18
C ASP A 87 10.62 -0.29 -0.63
N ALA A 88 10.25 0.99 -0.59
CA ALA A 88 9.08 1.51 -1.32
C ALA A 88 9.13 1.21 -2.84
N PRO A 89 10.26 1.34 -3.55
CA PRO A 89 10.33 1.02 -4.98
C PRO A 89 9.97 -0.43 -5.31
N ASP A 90 10.34 -1.38 -4.44
CA ASP A 90 10.12 -2.82 -4.65
C ASP A 90 8.84 -3.34 -3.99
N LEU A 91 8.03 -2.46 -3.38
CA LEU A 91 6.87 -2.84 -2.58
C LEU A 91 5.90 -3.74 -3.35
N VAL A 92 5.56 -3.39 -4.58
CA VAL A 92 4.60 -4.15 -5.40
C VAL A 92 5.12 -5.56 -5.65
N GLU A 93 6.41 -5.71 -5.94
CA GLU A 93 7.05 -6.99 -6.17
C GLU A 93 7.10 -7.84 -4.89
N HIS A 94 7.38 -7.23 -3.75
CA HIS A 94 7.31 -7.88 -2.44
C HIS A 94 5.89 -8.38 -2.08
N LEU A 95 4.86 -7.60 -2.43
CA LEU A 95 3.47 -8.00 -2.24
C LEU A 95 3.10 -9.20 -3.11
N LYS A 96 3.50 -9.21 -4.38
CA LYS A 96 3.28 -10.34 -5.30
C LYS A 96 3.85 -11.65 -4.78
N LYS A 97 5.10 -11.63 -4.31
CA LYS A 97 5.77 -12.81 -3.71
C LYS A 97 5.05 -13.34 -2.48
N THR A 98 4.42 -12.46 -1.71
CA THR A 98 3.59 -12.87 -0.57
C THR A 98 2.30 -13.54 -1.03
N GLY A 99 1.86 -13.27 -2.26
CA GLY A 99 0.66 -13.78 -2.92
C GLY A 99 0.80 -15.18 -3.53
N THR A 100 1.96 -15.51 -4.09
CA THR A 100 2.21 -16.78 -4.76
C THR A 100 2.16 -17.97 -3.77
N PRO A 101 1.34 -19.01 -4.01
CA PRO A 101 1.45 -20.27 -3.27
C PRO A 101 2.72 -21.02 -3.71
N GLU A 102 3.41 -21.70 -2.77
CA GLU A 102 4.47 -22.66 -3.08
C GLU A 102 3.99 -23.77 -4.04
#